data_AF-A0A7C7EA77-F1
#
_entry.id   AF-A0A7C7EA77-F1
#
_cell.length_a   1.000
_cell.length_b   1.000
_cell.length_c   1.000
_cell.angle_alpha   90.00
_cell.angle_beta   90.00
_cell.angle_gamma   90.00
#
_symmetry.space_group_name_H-M   'P 1'
#
loop_
_entity.id
_entity.type
_entity.pdbx_description
1 polymer ?
#
loop_
_entity_poly.entity_id
_entity_poly.type
_entity_poly.pdbx_seq_one_letter_code
_entity_poly.pdbx_strand_id
1 'polypeptide(L)'
;MNQAINIDNINVEYLPDNELNVDATLSNIYQTHKSLEPLNALMNAYQTAHDLAAKQTDVRVPVDGLVSFYNQEIQDTQLKLKQQRQRLEMMTRASIAQLQTLKANIVLDQENIDKMKQVYDNATKLYEVGMSTYSDLENTRLKLLQLNLKLASDQKDYLITAKKFELFKQGAFLVSQNNSSSGSSTGSSSGN
;
A
#
# COMPACT_ATOMS: atom_id res chain seq x y z
N MET A 1 -41.96 1.42 14.56
CA MET A 1 -40.96 0.33 14.54
C MET A 1 -39.69 0.87 13.90
N ASN A 2 -38.73 1.33 14.71
CA ASN A 2 -37.43 1.80 14.23
C ASN A 2 -36.54 0.58 13.97
N GLN A 3 -36.35 0.22 12.71
CA GLN A 3 -35.27 -0.70 12.35
C GLN A 3 -33.96 0.08 12.49
N ALA A 4 -33.15 -0.31 13.48
CA ALA A 4 -31.75 0.10 13.55
C ALA A 4 -31.10 -0.28 12.22
N ILE A 5 -30.55 0.70 11.51
CA ILE A 5 -29.80 0.46 10.29
C ILE A 5 -28.53 -0.27 10.71
N ASN A 6 -28.55 -1.60 10.63
CA ASN A 6 -27.37 -2.42 10.82
C ASN A 6 -26.60 -2.42 9.51
N ILE A 7 -25.69 -1.46 9.36
CA ILE A 7 -24.65 -1.55 8.34
C ILE A 7 -23.68 -2.56 8.92
N ASP A 8 -23.65 -3.77 8.34
CA ASP A 8 -22.80 -4.87 8.78
C ASP A 8 -21.39 -4.34 9.03
N ASN A 9 -21.02 -4.27 10.31
CA ASN A 9 -19.69 -3.83 10.70
C ASN A 9 -18.73 -4.93 10.24
N ILE A 10 -18.04 -4.70 9.12
CA ILE A 10 -17.11 -5.68 8.58
C ILE A 10 -16.04 -5.85 9.64
N ASN A 11 -15.90 -7.06 10.16
CA ASN A 11 -14.83 -7.37 11.10
C ASN A 11 -13.51 -7.35 10.31
N VAL A 12 -12.82 -6.21 10.34
CA VAL A 12 -11.54 -6.04 9.64
C VAL A 12 -10.45 -6.73 10.44
N GLU A 13 -9.93 -7.81 9.87
CA GLU A 13 -8.70 -8.42 10.37
C GLU A 13 -7.51 -7.55 9.93
N TYR A 14 -6.87 -6.90 10.89
CA TYR A 14 -5.69 -6.09 10.65
C TYR A 14 -4.46 -6.97 10.45
N LEU A 15 -3.53 -6.50 9.61
CA LEU A 15 -2.20 -7.09 9.52
C LEU A 15 -1.53 -7.07 10.91
N PRO A 16 -0.82 -8.15 11.26
CA PRO A 16 -0.13 -8.24 12.55
C PRO A 16 1.01 -7.21 12.63
N ASP A 17 1.31 -6.73 13.84
CA ASP A 17 2.23 -5.61 14.03
C ASP A 17 3.67 -5.89 13.54
N ASN A 18 4.06 -7.17 13.48
CA ASN A 18 5.33 -7.59 12.89
C ASN A 18 5.41 -7.33 11.38
N GLU A 19 4.29 -7.41 10.65
CA GLU A 19 4.24 -7.09 9.22
C GLU A 19 4.23 -5.58 8.95
N LEU A 20 3.77 -4.80 9.94
CA LEU A 20 3.85 -3.34 9.93
C LEU A 20 5.19 -2.81 10.43
N ASN A 21 6.11 -3.69 10.87
CA ASN A 21 7.47 -3.31 11.20
C ASN A 21 8.30 -3.19 9.92
N VAL A 22 8.73 -1.96 9.62
CA VAL A 22 9.48 -1.64 8.39
C VAL A 22 10.76 -2.47 8.28
N ASP A 23 11.55 -2.56 9.34
CA ASP A 23 12.87 -3.20 9.27
C ASP A 23 12.76 -4.72 9.10
N ALA A 24 11.85 -5.35 9.83
CA ALA A 24 11.56 -6.78 9.69
C ALA A 24 11.05 -7.10 8.28
N THR A 25 10.12 -6.29 7.77
CA THR A 25 9.53 -6.50 6.44
C THR A 25 10.55 -6.23 5.33
N LEU A 26 11.41 -5.22 5.44
CA LEU A 26 12.48 -4.96 4.48
C LEU A 26 13.51 -6.07 4.45
N SER A 27 13.90 -6.60 5.61
CA SER A 27 14.82 -7.74 5.70
C SER A 27 14.29 -8.93 4.91
N ASN A 28 13.00 -9.24 5.09
CA ASN A 28 12.33 -10.30 4.33
C ASN A 28 12.29 -9.99 2.83
N ILE A 29 11.84 -8.79 2.44
CA ILE A 29 11.74 -8.36 1.03
C ILE A 29 13.11 -8.47 0.33
N TYR A 30 14.20 -8.05 0.96
CA TYR A 30 15.53 -8.15 0.34
C TYR A 30 16.02 -9.58 0.10
N GLN A 31 15.45 -10.56 0.81
CA GLN A 31 15.78 -11.97 0.67
C GLN A 31 14.85 -12.71 -0.30
N THR A 32 13.57 -12.35 -0.33
CA THR A 32 12.52 -13.16 -0.98
C THR A 32 11.87 -12.50 -2.19
N HIS A 33 12.07 -11.19 -2.40
CA HIS A 33 11.33 -10.46 -3.41
C HIS A 33 11.81 -10.82 -4.83
N LYS A 34 10.90 -11.38 -5.64
CA LYS A 34 11.18 -11.93 -6.98
C LYS A 34 11.87 -10.95 -7.93
N SER A 35 11.61 -9.65 -7.81
CA SER A 35 12.26 -8.66 -8.68
C SER A 35 13.78 -8.53 -8.47
N LEU A 36 14.32 -9.06 -7.37
CA LEU A 36 15.76 -9.10 -7.09
C LEU A 36 16.44 -10.34 -7.67
N GLU A 37 15.68 -11.40 -7.97
CA GLU A 37 16.25 -12.68 -8.45
C GLU A 37 17.11 -12.52 -9.71
N PRO A 38 16.68 -11.80 -10.77
CA PRO A 38 17.49 -11.69 -11.98
C PRO A 38 18.81 -10.94 -11.75
N LEU A 39 18.79 -9.90 -10.92
CA LEU A 39 19.98 -9.11 -10.60
C LEU A 39 20.95 -9.89 -9.71
N ASN A 40 20.44 -10.67 -8.75
CA ASN A 40 21.26 -11.58 -7.94
C ASN A 40 21.88 -12.68 -8.81
N ALA A 41 21.12 -13.25 -9.75
CA ALA A 41 21.63 -14.26 -10.67
C ALA A 41 22.73 -13.67 -11.59
N LEU A 42 22.51 -12.48 -12.13
CA LEU A 42 23.49 -11.78 -12.97
C LEU A 42 24.77 -11.46 -12.18
N MET A 43 24.64 -10.99 -10.93
CA MET A 43 25.77 -10.76 -10.03
C MET A 43 26.62 -12.01 -9.86
N ASN A 44 25.98 -13.13 -9.51
CA ASN A 44 26.66 -14.41 -9.30
C ASN A 44 27.34 -14.90 -10.59
N ALA A 45 26.69 -14.72 -11.74
CA ALA A 45 27.26 -15.08 -13.04
C ALA A 45 28.53 -14.27 -13.35
N TYR A 46 28.51 -12.95 -13.13
CA TYR A 46 29.69 -12.10 -13.35
C TYR A 46 30.81 -12.37 -12.36
N GLN A 47 30.50 -12.64 -11.09
CA GLN A 47 31.50 -13.07 -10.10
C GLN A 47 32.16 -14.39 -10.50
N THR A 48 31.36 -15.36 -10.94
CA THR A 48 31.88 -16.65 -11.42
C THR A 48 32.76 -16.47 -12.65
N ALA A 49 32.34 -15.64 -13.61
CA ALA A 49 33.11 -15.35 -14.81
C ALA A 49 34.42 -14.59 -14.50
N HIS A 50 34.38 -13.65 -13.56
CA HIS A 50 35.56 -12.96 -13.04
C HIS A 50 36.57 -13.95 -12.44
N ASP A 51 36.11 -14.86 -11.57
CA ASP A 51 36.98 -15.85 -10.92
C ASP A 51 37.61 -16.83 -11.91
N LEU A 52 36.88 -17.19 -12.97
CA LEU A 52 37.43 -17.99 -14.07
C LEU A 52 38.48 -17.22 -14.87
N ALA A 53 38.20 -15.94 -15.20
CA ALA A 53 39.14 -15.08 -15.90
C ALA A 53 40.43 -14.86 -15.09
N ALA A 54 40.32 -14.64 -13.78
CA ALA A 54 41.46 -14.42 -12.89
C ALA A 54 42.35 -15.67 -12.72
N LYS A 55 41.81 -16.88 -12.91
CA LYS A 55 42.55 -18.15 -12.85
C LYS A 55 43.14 -18.57 -14.20
N GLN A 56 42.83 -17.86 -15.28
CA GLN A 56 43.34 -18.14 -16.62
C GLN A 56 44.83 -17.80 -16.69
N THR A 57 45.69 -18.82 -16.73
CA THR A 57 47.15 -18.66 -16.83
C THR A 57 47.67 -18.80 -18.26
N ASP A 58 46.79 -18.98 -19.25
CA ASP A 58 47.18 -19.19 -20.65
C ASP A 58 47.65 -17.87 -21.29
N VAL A 59 48.93 -17.81 -21.64
CA VAL A 59 49.66 -16.64 -22.16
C VAL A 59 49.08 -16.13 -23.50
N ARG A 60 48.23 -16.91 -24.17
CA ARG A 60 47.66 -16.59 -25.49
C ARG A 60 46.41 -15.71 -25.44
N VAL A 61 45.81 -15.49 -24.28
CA VAL A 61 44.62 -14.64 -24.13
C VAL A 61 44.98 -13.42 -23.28
N PRO A 62 44.76 -12.18 -23.75
CA PRO A 62 44.98 -11.00 -22.92
C PRO A 62 43.98 -10.95 -21.75
N VAL A 63 44.42 -11.40 -20.57
CA VAL A 63 43.59 -11.60 -19.37
C VAL A 63 43.20 -10.29 -18.68
N ASP A 64 44.08 -9.28 -18.71
CA ASP A 64 43.91 -8.01 -17.99
C ASP A 64 42.67 -7.22 -18.45
N GLY A 65 42.36 -7.26 -19.75
CA GLY A 65 41.17 -6.62 -20.32
C GLY A 65 39.86 -7.29 -19.92
N LEU A 66 39.89 -8.61 -19.67
CA LEU A 66 38.70 -9.39 -19.33
C LEU A 66 38.34 -9.26 -17.85
N VAL A 67 39.35 -9.29 -16.97
CA VAL A 67 39.17 -9.08 -15.52
C VAL A 67 38.64 -7.67 -15.23
N SER A 68 39.20 -6.64 -15.89
CA SER A 68 38.73 -5.26 -15.76
C SER A 68 37.29 -5.08 -16.27
N PHE A 69 36.92 -5.72 -17.38
CA PHE A 69 35.54 -5.74 -17.88
C PHE A 69 34.57 -6.34 -16.85
N TYR A 70 34.85 -7.52 -16.30
CA TYR A 70 33.96 -8.14 -15.30
C TYR A 70 33.88 -7.33 -14.01
N ASN A 71 34.96 -6.68 -13.59
CA ASN A 71 34.92 -5.76 -12.45
C ASN A 71 33.94 -4.61 -12.68
N GLN A 72 33.91 -4.03 -13.88
CA GLN A 72 32.95 -3.00 -14.25
C GLN A 72 31.50 -3.54 -14.24
N GLU A 73 31.26 -4.69 -14.85
CA GLU A 73 29.92 -5.32 -14.88
C GLU A 73 29.41 -5.69 -13.48
N ILE A 74 30.29 -6.15 -12.58
CA ILE A 74 29.97 -6.38 -11.17
C ILE A 74 29.55 -5.07 -10.50
N GLN A 75 30.33 -3.99 -10.66
CA GLN A 75 30.01 -2.68 -10.08
C GLN A 75 28.66 -2.13 -10.60
N ASP A 76 28.43 -2.22 -11.90
CA ASP A 76 27.17 -1.77 -12.52
C ASP A 76 25.97 -2.58 -12.03
N THR A 77 26.13 -3.90 -11.90
CA THR A 77 25.06 -4.76 -11.35
C THR A 77 24.83 -4.49 -9.87
N GLN A 78 25.87 -4.19 -9.09
CA GLN A 78 25.76 -3.83 -7.68
C GLN A 78 24.98 -2.52 -7.53
N LEU A 79 25.26 -1.54 -8.39
CA LEU A 79 24.55 -0.28 -8.43
C LEU A 79 23.07 -0.49 -8.76
N LYS A 80 22.75 -1.27 -9.81
CA LYS A 80 21.36 -1.60 -10.18
C LYS A 80 20.62 -2.30 -9.03
N LEU A 81 21.28 -3.24 -8.36
CA LEU A 81 20.72 -3.95 -7.20
C LEU A 81 20.45 -2.99 -6.03
N LYS A 82 21.39 -2.07 -5.75
CA LYS A 82 21.21 -1.03 -4.72
C LYS A 82 20.03 -0.12 -5.04
N GLN A 83 19.93 0.35 -6.29
CA GLN A 83 18.80 1.17 -6.75
C GLN A 83 17.47 0.43 -6.62
N GLN A 84 17.43 -0.85 -7.01
CA GLN A 84 16.23 -1.67 -6.89
C GLN A 84 15.83 -1.87 -5.42
N ARG A 85 16.79 -2.11 -4.52
CA ARG A 85 16.54 -2.18 -3.07
C ARG A 85 16.00 -0.86 -2.52
N GLN A 86 16.60 0.28 -2.86
CA GLN A 86 16.11 1.59 -2.46
C GLN A 86 14.67 1.84 -2.95
N ARG A 87 14.35 1.41 -4.17
CA ARG A 87 12.99 1.50 -4.72
C ARG A 87 12.00 0.65 -3.91
N LEU A 88 12.37 -0.59 -3.58
CA LEU A 88 11.57 -1.46 -2.72
C LEU A 88 11.41 -0.87 -1.31
N GLU A 89 12.46 -0.24 -0.78
CA GLU A 89 12.43 0.42 0.51
C GLU A 89 11.41 1.55 0.56
N MET A 90 11.46 2.46 -0.42
CA MET A 90 10.52 3.57 -0.51
C MET A 90 9.08 3.07 -0.62
N MET A 91 8.82 2.07 -1.47
CA MET A 91 7.48 1.49 -1.63
C MET A 91 6.99 0.81 -0.35
N THR A 92 7.87 0.08 0.34
CA THR A 92 7.53 -0.60 1.60
C THR A 92 7.18 0.40 2.68
N ARG A 93 8.02 1.43 2.89
CA ARG A 93 7.79 2.49 3.86
C ARG A 93 6.48 3.24 3.58
N ALA A 94 6.25 3.61 2.32
CA ALA A 94 5.02 4.30 1.92
C ALA A 94 3.77 3.44 2.17
N SER A 95 3.82 2.15 1.80
CA SER A 95 2.68 1.22 1.99
C SER A 95 2.38 0.97 3.46
N ILE A 96 3.40 0.76 4.30
CA ILE A 96 3.24 0.58 5.74
C ILE A 96 2.67 1.85 6.38
N ALA A 97 3.18 3.03 6.02
CA ALA A 97 2.66 4.29 6.54
C ALA A 97 1.17 4.50 6.17
N GLN A 98 0.80 4.17 4.93
CA GLN A 98 -0.60 4.22 4.49
C GLN A 98 -1.49 3.25 5.29
N LEU A 99 -1.04 2.01 5.49
CA LEU A 99 -1.78 1.02 6.28
C LEU A 99 -1.95 1.44 7.75
N GLN A 100 -0.91 2.00 8.36
CA GLN A 100 -0.97 2.54 9.72
C GLN A 100 -1.95 3.71 9.83
N THR A 101 -1.94 4.61 8.84
CA THR A 101 -2.85 5.76 8.78
C THR A 101 -4.31 5.30 8.65
N LEU A 102 -4.59 4.36 7.74
CA LEU A 102 -5.92 3.78 7.58
C LEU A 102 -6.38 3.05 8.86
N LYS A 103 -5.50 2.27 9.50
CA LYS A 103 -5.80 1.60 10.78
C LYS A 103 -6.19 2.64 11.86
N ALA A 104 -5.44 3.73 11.99
CA ALA A 104 -5.75 4.80 12.94
C ALA A 104 -7.09 5.51 12.63
N ASN A 105 -7.36 5.79 11.36
CA ASN A 105 -8.63 6.40 10.93
C ASN A 105 -9.84 5.51 11.25
N ILE A 106 -9.73 4.20 10.99
CA ILE A 106 -10.81 3.24 11.29
C ILE A 106 -11.11 3.21 12.79
N VAL A 107 -10.07 3.20 13.63
CA VAL A 107 -10.25 3.25 15.11
C VAL A 107 -10.95 4.53 15.52
N LEU A 108 -10.51 5.68 15.00
CA LEU A 108 -11.11 6.98 15.31
C LEU A 108 -12.58 7.08 14.83
N ASP A 109 -12.89 6.54 13.65
CA ASP A 109 -14.25 6.53 13.12
C ASP A 109 -15.16 5.61 13.93
N GLN A 110 -14.66 4.47 14.40
CA GLN A 110 -15.39 3.59 15.31
C GLN A 110 -15.75 4.31 16.62
N GLU A 111 -14.79 5.02 17.23
CA GLU A 111 -15.04 5.84 18.43
C GLU A 111 -16.07 6.94 18.18
N ASN A 112 -16.01 7.60 17.02
CA ASN A 112 -16.97 8.63 16.64
C ASN A 112 -18.38 8.08 16.43
N ILE A 113 -18.50 6.89 15.84
CA ILE A 113 -19.78 6.19 15.70
C ILE A 113 -20.36 5.88 17.07
N ASP A 114 -19.58 5.38 18.01
CA ASP A 114 -20.07 5.03 19.35
C ASP A 114 -20.54 6.26 20.13
N LYS A 115 -19.83 7.40 20.01
CA LYS A 115 -20.30 8.69 20.54
C LYS A 115 -21.58 9.16 19.85
N MET A 116 -21.67 9.03 18.53
CA MET A 116 -22.86 9.45 17.77
C MET A 116 -24.09 8.59 18.09
N LYS A 117 -23.91 7.29 18.36
CA LYS A 117 -24.99 6.41 18.85
C LYS A 117 -25.57 6.93 20.17
N GLN A 118 -24.72 7.34 21.12
CA GLN A 118 -25.20 7.95 22.37
C GLN A 118 -25.98 9.24 22.13
N VAL A 119 -25.52 10.08 21.19
CA VAL A 119 -26.24 11.30 20.79
C VAL A 119 -27.60 10.94 20.17
N TYR A 120 -27.66 9.93 19.31
CA TYR A 120 -28.89 9.45 18.70
C TYR A 120 -29.88 8.87 19.73
N ASP A 121 -29.40 8.09 20.70
CA ASP A 121 -30.23 7.55 21.78
C ASP A 121 -30.82 8.68 22.65
N ASN A 122 -30.02 9.72 22.93
CA ASN A 122 -30.48 10.90 23.66
C ASN A 122 -31.49 11.72 22.83
N ALA A 123 -31.24 11.92 21.54
CA ALA A 123 -32.16 12.60 20.63
C ALA A 123 -33.50 11.85 20.52
N THR A 124 -33.46 10.51 20.51
CA THR A 124 -34.65 9.66 20.51
C THR A 124 -35.48 9.89 21.77
N LYS A 125 -34.85 9.87 22.95
CA LYS A 125 -35.52 10.15 24.23
C LYS A 125 -36.13 11.55 24.27
N LEU A 126 -35.39 12.57 23.82
CA LEU A 126 -35.88 13.96 23.77
C LEU A 126 -37.08 14.12 22.83
N TYR A 127 -37.07 13.40 21.70
CA TYR A 127 -38.18 13.39 20.76
C TYR A 127 -39.41 12.71 21.37
N GLU A 128 -39.23 11.57 22.05
CA GLU A 128 -40.31 10.83 22.72
C GLU A 128 -41.00 11.66 23.81
N VAL A 129 -40.28 12.53 24.52
CA VAL A 129 -40.86 13.46 25.52
C VAL A 129 -41.33 14.80 24.91
N GLY A 130 -41.26 14.95 23.59
CA GLY A 130 -41.70 16.17 22.87
C GLY A 130 -40.80 17.39 23.06
N MET A 131 -39.57 17.20 23.56
CA MET A 131 -38.59 18.27 23.76
C MET A 131 -37.70 18.54 22.54
N SER A 132 -37.71 17.65 21.54
CA SER A 132 -37.03 17.87 20.26
C SER A 132 -37.98 17.60 19.08
N THR A 133 -37.62 18.10 17.91
CA THR A 133 -38.41 17.89 16.70
C THR A 133 -38.01 16.60 15.98
N TYR A 134 -38.88 16.11 15.09
CA TYR A 134 -38.53 15.00 14.20
C TYR A 134 -37.32 15.35 13.32
N SER A 135 -37.19 16.61 12.90
CA SER A 135 -36.04 17.05 12.09
C SER A 135 -34.72 16.90 12.85
N ASP A 136 -34.69 17.16 14.15
CA ASP A 136 -33.49 16.98 14.97
C ASP A 136 -33.08 15.51 15.06
N LEU A 137 -34.05 14.64 15.31
CA LEU A 137 -33.84 13.19 15.33
C LEU A 137 -33.31 12.69 13.98
N GLU A 138 -33.96 13.08 12.88
CA GLU A 138 -33.54 12.66 11.53
C GLU A 138 -32.15 13.20 11.18
N ASN A 139 -31.82 14.43 11.56
CA ASN A 139 -30.47 14.98 11.38
C ASN A 139 -29.41 14.15 12.11
N THR A 140 -29.67 13.69 13.34
CA THR A 140 -28.73 12.80 14.06
C THR A 140 -28.61 11.43 13.41
N ARG A 141 -29.74 10.87 12.93
CA ARG A 141 -29.75 9.61 12.18
C ARG A 141 -28.91 9.70 10.90
N LEU A 142 -29.06 10.78 10.13
CA LEU A 142 -28.30 10.99 8.90
C LEU A 142 -26.79 11.14 9.17
N LYS A 143 -26.40 11.83 10.25
CA LYS A 143 -24.99 11.92 10.67
C LYS A 143 -24.43 10.55 11.05
N LEU A 144 -25.18 9.75 11.79
CA LEU A 144 -24.78 8.38 12.13
C LEU A 144 -24.61 7.52 10.87
N LEU A 145 -25.52 7.64 9.91
CA LEU A 145 -25.43 6.94 8.63
C LEU A 145 -24.17 7.35 7.85
N GLN A 146 -23.89 8.65 7.77
CA GLN A 146 -22.69 9.17 7.10
C GLN A 146 -21.39 8.65 7.74
N LEU A 147 -21.32 8.60 9.07
CA LEU A 147 -20.17 8.05 9.78
C LEU A 147 -19.97 6.57 9.49
N ASN A 148 -21.04 5.77 9.49
CA ASN A 148 -20.94 4.34 9.15
C ASN A 148 -20.50 4.11 7.70
N LEU A 149 -21.00 4.91 6.75
CA LEU A 149 -20.55 4.84 5.36
C LEU A 149 -19.05 5.17 5.22
N LYS A 150 -18.58 6.18 5.96
CA LYS A 150 -17.17 6.54 6.00
C LYS A 150 -16.32 5.40 6.58
N LEU A 151 -16.72 4.84 7.73
CA LEU A 151 -16.05 3.69 8.33
C LEU A 151 -15.95 2.52 7.34
N ALA A 152 -17.04 2.16 6.68
CA ALA A 152 -17.05 1.07 5.70
C ALA A 152 -16.12 1.35 4.49
N SER A 153 -16.04 2.62 4.06
CA SER A 153 -15.11 3.04 3.01
C SER A 153 -13.65 2.88 3.47
N ASP A 154 -13.31 3.36 4.65
CA ASP A 154 -11.95 3.28 5.19
C ASP A 154 -11.53 1.82 5.44
N GLN A 155 -12.44 0.98 5.93
CA GLN A 155 -12.26 -0.46 6.08
C GLN A 155 -11.97 -1.15 4.74
N LYS A 156 -12.75 -0.82 3.70
CA LYS A 156 -12.53 -1.32 2.34
C LYS A 156 -11.16 -0.91 1.81
N ASP A 157 -10.79 0.36 1.95
CA ASP A 157 -9.52 0.89 1.48
C ASP A 157 -8.33 0.26 2.20
N TYR A 158 -8.47 -0.02 3.50
CA TYR A 158 -7.50 -0.79 4.26
C TYR A 158 -7.32 -2.20 3.70
N LEU A 159 -8.41 -2.95 3.48
CA LEU A 159 -8.34 -4.32 2.95
C LEU A 159 -7.71 -4.38 1.55
N ILE A 160 -8.07 -3.44 0.67
CA ILE A 160 -7.48 -3.33 -0.66
C ILE A 160 -5.98 -3.04 -0.55
N THR A 161 -5.59 -2.09 0.32
CA THR A 161 -4.19 -1.71 0.49
C THR A 161 -3.38 -2.85 1.13
N ALA A 162 -3.94 -3.57 2.08
CA ALA A 162 -3.31 -4.73 2.71
C ALA A 162 -3.06 -5.83 1.68
N LYS A 163 -4.06 -6.12 0.83
CA LYS A 163 -3.89 -7.13 -0.23
C LYS A 163 -2.88 -6.70 -1.28
N LYS A 164 -2.88 -5.42 -1.68
CA LYS A 164 -1.86 -4.85 -2.56
C LYS A 164 -0.47 -5.02 -1.96
N PHE A 165 -0.30 -4.71 -0.67
CA PHE A 165 0.97 -4.86 0.02
C PHE A 165 1.44 -6.33 0.07
N GLU A 166 0.52 -7.27 0.31
CA GLU A 166 0.82 -8.70 0.27
C GLU A 166 1.31 -9.16 -1.12
N LEU A 167 0.62 -8.75 -2.19
CA LEU A 167 1.03 -9.04 -3.57
C LEU A 167 2.37 -8.39 -3.92
N PHE A 168 2.60 -7.18 -3.45
CA PHE A 168 3.89 -6.49 -3.58
C PHE A 168 5.01 -7.30 -2.90
N LYS A 169 4.83 -7.79 -1.66
CA LYS A 169 5.82 -8.64 -0.99
C LYS A 169 6.17 -9.89 -1.81
N GLN A 170 5.20 -10.47 -2.52
CA GLN A 170 5.39 -11.64 -3.39
C GLN A 170 6.09 -11.31 -4.73
N GLY A 171 6.43 -10.05 -4.98
CA GLY A 171 7.06 -9.59 -6.21
C GLY A 171 6.10 -9.40 -7.39
N ALA A 172 4.79 -9.40 -7.15
CA ALA A 172 3.83 -8.98 -8.16
C ALA A 172 3.94 -7.46 -8.33
N PHE A 173 4.43 -7.00 -9.48
CA PHE A 173 4.38 -5.59 -9.82
C PHE A 173 2.91 -5.18 -9.98
N LEU A 174 2.41 -4.40 -9.03
CA LEU A 174 1.15 -3.72 -9.17
C LEU A 174 1.34 -2.65 -10.25
N VAL A 175 0.91 -2.95 -11.47
CA VAL A 175 0.66 -1.92 -12.47
C VAL A 175 -0.38 -0.99 -11.84
N SER A 176 0.07 0.19 -11.39
CA SER A 176 -0.84 1.24 -10.97
C SER A 176 -1.69 1.61 -12.18
N GLN A 177 -2.94 1.15 -12.20
CA GLN A 177 -3.96 1.76 -13.04
C GLN A 177 -4.17 3.18 -12.50
N ASN A 178 -3.32 4.10 -12.95
CA ASN A 178 -3.66 5.51 -12.96
C ASN A 178 -4.84 5.64 -13.93
N ASN A 179 -6.03 5.68 -13.36
CA ASN A 179 -7.24 6.10 -14.04
C ASN A 179 -7.08 7.61 -14.32
N SER A 180 -6.29 7.95 -15.35
CA SER A 180 -6.23 9.30 -15.88
C SER A 180 -7.55 9.56 -16.59
N SER A 181 -8.46 10.19 -15.84
CA SER A 181 -9.60 10.91 -16.38
C SER A 181 -9.10 11.96 -17.38
N SER A 182 -8.99 11.57 -18.65
CA SER A 182 -8.92 12.50 -19.76
C SER A 182 -10.31 13.07 -19.99
N GLY A 183 -10.67 14.07 -19.19
CA GLY A 183 -11.76 14.98 -19.52
C GLY A 183 -11.36 15.79 -20.74
N SER A 184 -11.73 15.30 -21.93
CA SER A 184 -11.62 16.09 -23.16
C SER A 184 -12.72 17.15 -23.16
N SER A 185 -12.38 18.35 -22.72
CA SER A 185 -13.08 19.57 -23.07
C SER A 185 -12.84 19.87 -24.55
N THR A 186 -13.76 19.50 -25.44
CA THR A 186 -13.83 20.12 -26.76
C THR A 186 -14.93 21.16 -26.73
N GLY A 187 -14.47 22.42 -26.64
CA GLY A 187 -15.29 23.61 -26.73
C GLY A 187 -16.04 23.68 -28.05
N SER A 188 -17.30 24.05 -27.93
CA SER A 188 -18.12 24.65 -28.96
C SER A 188 -17.50 25.98 -29.42
N SER A 189 -17.11 26.05 -30.70
CA SER A 189 -16.81 27.28 -31.40
C SER A 189 -17.40 27.23 -32.81
N SER A 190 -18.56 27.88 -32.94
CA SER A 190 -19.02 28.75 -34.03
C SER A 190 -18.69 28.42 -35.50
N GLY A 191 -19.75 28.34 -36.31
CA GLY A 191 -19.72 28.64 -37.74
C GLY A 191 -21.12 28.93 -38.28
N ASN A 192 -21.44 30.23 -38.40
CA ASN A 192 -22.36 30.76 -39.41
C ASN A 192 -21.67 30.72 -40.78
#